data_AF-A0A1X6MKH3-F1
#
_entry.id   AF-A0A1X6MKH3-F1
#
_cell.length_a   1.000
_cell.length_b   1.000
_cell.length_c   1.000
_cell.angle_alpha   90.00
_cell.angle_beta   90.00
_cell.angle_gamma   90.00
#
_symmetry.space_group_name_H-M   'P 1'
#
loop_
_entity.id
_entity.type
_entity.pdbx_description
1 polymer ?
#
loop_
_entity_poly.entity_id
_entity_poly.type
_entity_poly.pdbx_seq_one_letter_code
_entity_poly.pdbx_strand_id
1 'polypeptide(L)'
;YKPVDRKVRPVPSYMPNPSAQAFNPIPSPELEPLPLEPPSLANFEPSERLTRERLQIILETVPSGFLNAREIDLLVFVLKERQFALAFTDAERGTFSPRYFPDYAIPTIEHVPWQLPPNRVPRAIEDDV
;
A
#
# COMPACT_ATOMS: atom_id res chain seq x y z
N TYR A 1 -9.62 12.28 23.79
CA TYR A 1 -10.92 12.29 23.09
C TYR A 1 -10.97 13.48 22.13
N LYS A 2 -11.44 13.31 20.88
CA LYS A 2 -11.50 14.42 19.89
C LYS A 2 -12.80 15.21 20.11
N PRO A 3 -12.76 16.55 20.27
CA PRO A 3 -13.96 17.33 20.55
C PRO A 3 -14.91 17.32 19.34
N VAL A 4 -16.21 17.51 19.61
CA VAL A 4 -17.31 17.29 18.65
C VAL A 4 -17.19 18.19 17.42
N ASP A 5 -16.75 19.43 17.61
CA ASP A 5 -16.47 20.43 16.56
C ASP A 5 -15.37 19.97 15.59
N ARG A 6 -14.39 19.18 16.04
CA ARG A 6 -13.30 18.66 15.20
C ARG A 6 -13.65 17.31 14.55
N LYS A 7 -14.88 16.81 14.70
CA LYS A 7 -15.30 15.53 14.14
C LYS A 7 -15.62 15.68 12.65
N VAL A 8 -14.91 14.92 11.81
CA VAL A 8 -15.15 14.87 10.37
C VAL A 8 -16.06 13.68 10.08
N ARG A 9 -17.14 13.90 9.31
CA ARG A 9 -18.10 12.84 8.96
C ARG A 9 -18.02 12.56 7.45
N PRO A 10 -17.66 11.33 7.05
CA PRO A 10 -17.66 10.96 5.64
C PRO A 10 -19.10 10.83 5.13
N VAL A 11 -19.28 11.04 3.83
CA VAL A 11 -20.56 10.90 3.14
C VAL A 11 -20.44 9.81 2.09
N PRO A 12 -21.45 8.96 1.89
CA PRO A 12 -21.51 8.06 0.74
C PRO A 12 -21.87 8.84 -0.54
N SER A 13 -20.96 9.71 -1.00
CA SER A 13 -21.08 10.49 -2.23
C SER A 13 -19.87 10.26 -3.15
N TYR A 14 -19.87 10.84 -4.34
CA TYR A 14 -18.74 10.83 -5.26
C TYR A 14 -17.58 11.70 -4.74
N MET A 15 -16.36 11.37 -5.18
CA MET A 15 -15.16 12.14 -4.87
C MET A 15 -15.33 13.60 -5.31
N PRO A 16 -14.95 14.61 -4.48
CA PRO A 16 -15.19 16.01 -4.81
C PRO A 16 -14.52 16.48 -6.12
N ASN A 17 -13.35 15.92 -6.46
CA ASN A 17 -12.62 16.25 -7.69
C ASN A 17 -12.20 14.97 -8.43
N PRO A 18 -13.10 14.31 -9.17
CA PRO A 18 -12.82 13.04 -9.84
C PRO A 18 -11.66 13.14 -10.84
N SER A 19 -11.46 14.29 -11.50
CA SER A 19 -10.35 14.52 -12.42
C SER A 19 -8.97 14.44 -11.75
N ALA A 20 -8.89 14.69 -10.43
CA ALA A 20 -7.65 14.51 -9.69
C ALA A 20 -7.28 13.03 -9.52
N GLN A 21 -8.21 12.10 -9.75
CA GLN A 21 -7.95 10.65 -9.69
C GLN A 21 -7.46 10.08 -11.03
N ALA A 22 -6.85 10.89 -11.89
CA ALA A 22 -6.28 10.40 -13.13
C ALA A 22 -4.97 9.63 -12.85
N PHE A 23 -4.83 8.45 -13.46
CA PHE A 23 -3.59 7.68 -13.37
C PHE A 23 -2.49 8.35 -14.19
N ASN A 24 -1.32 8.53 -13.59
CA ASN A 24 -0.15 8.95 -14.35
C ASN A 24 0.48 7.70 -14.99
N PRO A 25 0.90 7.78 -16.28
CA PRO A 25 1.54 6.67 -16.93
C PRO A 25 2.82 6.29 -16.19
N ILE A 26 2.99 5.00 -15.95
CA ILE A 26 4.23 4.45 -15.41
C ILE A 26 5.20 4.33 -16.59
N PRO A 27 6.40 4.92 -16.52
CA PRO A 27 7.39 4.72 -17.58
C PRO A 27 7.78 3.24 -17.62
N SER A 28 7.70 2.63 -18.79
CA SER A 28 8.20 1.27 -18.99
C SER A 28 9.72 1.28 -18.75
N PRO A 29 10.24 0.51 -17.79
CA PRO A 29 11.68 0.41 -17.61
C PRO A 29 12.30 -0.33 -18.80
N GLU A 30 13.52 0.05 -19.17
CA GLU A 30 14.35 -0.79 -20.03
C GLU A 30 14.69 -2.07 -19.27
N LEU A 31 14.27 -3.21 -19.80
CA LEU A 31 14.55 -4.51 -19.19
C LEU A 31 15.92 -4.98 -19.64
N GLU A 32 16.79 -5.24 -18.69
CA GLU A 32 18.05 -5.91 -18.97
C GLU A 32 17.79 -7.34 -19.48
N PRO A 33 18.57 -7.81 -20.47
CA PRO A 33 18.46 -9.18 -20.94
C PRO A 33 18.82 -10.16 -19.83
N LEU A 34 18.20 -11.35 -19.85
CA LEU A 34 18.52 -12.40 -18.91
C LEU A 34 19.96 -12.89 -19.13
N PRO A 35 20.72 -13.19 -18.06
CA PRO A 35 22.05 -13.75 -18.19
C PRO A 35 21.97 -15.13 -18.84
N LEU A 36 22.86 -15.39 -19.81
CA LEU A 36 22.99 -16.71 -20.44
C LEU A 36 23.63 -17.73 -19.48
N GLU A 37 24.46 -17.25 -18.56
CA GLU A 37 25.14 -18.04 -17.54
C GLU A 37 24.80 -17.48 -16.16
N PRO A 38 23.66 -17.88 -15.58
CA PRO A 38 23.27 -17.43 -14.25
C PRO A 38 24.22 -18.00 -13.17
N PRO A 39 24.39 -17.30 -12.03
CA PRO A 39 25.13 -17.83 -10.90
C PRO A 39 24.45 -19.10 -10.37
N SER A 40 25.27 -20.12 -10.07
CA SER A 40 24.77 -21.39 -9.55
C SER A 40 24.08 -21.20 -8.19
N LEU A 41 22.98 -21.93 -7.99
CA LEU A 41 22.26 -22.05 -6.72
C LEU A 41 23.18 -22.44 -5.56
N ALA A 42 24.24 -23.22 -5.81
CA ALA A 42 25.21 -23.60 -4.78
C ALA A 42 25.92 -22.40 -4.13
N ASN A 43 26.09 -21.31 -4.89
CA ASN A 43 26.71 -20.07 -4.44
C ASN A 43 25.66 -19.03 -4.01
N PHE A 44 24.44 -19.47 -3.70
CA PHE A 44 23.37 -18.55 -3.32
C PHE A 44 23.65 -17.91 -1.96
N GLU A 45 23.93 -16.60 -2.04
CA GLU A 45 23.98 -15.72 -0.87
C GLU A 45 22.59 -15.13 -0.58
N PRO A 46 22.04 -15.35 0.64
CA PRO A 46 20.75 -14.81 1.05
C PRO A 46 20.72 -13.29 0.97
N SER A 47 19.57 -12.75 0.60
CA SER A 47 19.33 -11.31 0.59
C SER A 47 18.34 -10.92 1.68
N GLU A 48 18.04 -9.62 1.79
CA GLU A 48 17.14 -9.08 2.82
C GLU A 48 15.77 -9.77 2.83
N ARG A 49 15.16 -10.01 1.66
CA ARG A 49 13.83 -10.63 1.56
C ARG A 49 13.86 -12.10 1.15
N LEU A 50 14.87 -12.53 0.39
CA LEU A 50 14.98 -13.91 -0.10
C LEU A 50 15.99 -14.67 0.75
N THR A 51 15.50 -15.26 1.85
CA THR A 51 16.28 -16.16 2.71
C THR A 51 16.33 -17.58 2.13
N ARG A 52 17.23 -18.44 2.62
CA ARG A 52 17.33 -19.85 2.19
C ARG A 52 16.03 -20.61 2.41
N GLU A 53 15.39 -20.39 3.56
CA GLU A 53 14.11 -21.02 3.90
C GLU A 53 13.01 -20.61 2.92
N ARG A 54 12.89 -19.31 2.64
CA ARG A 54 11.91 -18.78 1.68
C ARG A 54 12.17 -19.30 0.27
N LEU A 55 13.43 -19.36 -0.15
CA LEU A 55 13.81 -19.92 -1.43
C LEU A 55 13.45 -21.41 -1.54
N GLN A 56 13.70 -22.18 -0.47
CA GLN A 56 13.36 -23.60 -0.43
C GLN A 56 11.85 -23.82 -0.61
N ILE A 57 11.00 -23.06 0.09
CA ILE A 57 9.54 -23.13 -0.05
C ILE A 57 9.11 -22.89 -1.51
N ILE A 58 9.73 -21.91 -2.18
CA ILE A 58 9.45 -21.62 -3.58
C ILE A 58 9.84 -22.82 -4.46
N LEU A 59 11.03 -23.38 -4.25
CA LEU A 59 11.53 -24.51 -5.04
C LEU A 59 10.71 -25.80 -4.80
N GLU A 60 10.21 -26.02 -3.59
CA GLU A 60 9.31 -27.14 -3.27
C GLU A 60 7.96 -27.04 -4.01
N THR A 61 7.55 -25.83 -4.40
CA THR A 61 6.34 -25.62 -5.21
C THR A 61 6.56 -25.99 -6.67
N VAL A 62 7.81 -26.05 -7.14
CA VAL A 62 8.14 -26.43 -8.52
C VAL A 62 8.08 -27.96 -8.65
N PRO A 63 7.24 -28.51 -9.55
CA PRO A 63 7.17 -29.95 -9.75
C PRO A 63 8.51 -30.56 -10.20
N SER A 64 8.81 -31.76 -9.71
CA SER A 64 10.02 -32.48 -10.10
C SER A 64 10.09 -32.69 -11.62
N GLY A 65 11.20 -32.28 -12.24
CA GLY A 65 11.42 -32.41 -13.69
C GLY A 65 10.77 -31.32 -14.54
N PHE A 66 10.09 -30.33 -13.94
CA PHE A 66 9.54 -29.19 -14.67
C PHE A 66 10.64 -28.22 -15.13
N LEU A 67 11.61 -27.92 -14.25
CA LEU A 67 12.78 -27.09 -14.57
C LEU A 67 14.05 -27.94 -14.57
N ASN A 68 14.94 -27.67 -15.50
CA ASN A 68 16.29 -28.20 -15.49
C ASN A 68 17.19 -27.41 -14.50
N ALA A 69 18.39 -27.92 -14.21
CA ALA A 69 19.29 -27.29 -13.24
C ALA A 69 19.66 -25.84 -13.59
N ARG A 70 19.87 -25.53 -14.87
CA ARG A 70 20.21 -24.17 -15.33
C ARG A 70 19.01 -23.21 -15.26
N GLU A 71 17.81 -23.71 -15.51
CA GLU A 71 16.56 -22.96 -15.36
C GLU A 71 16.29 -22.65 -13.89
N ILE A 72 16.62 -23.57 -12.98
CA ILE A 72 16.56 -23.32 -11.53
C ILE A 72 17.56 -22.23 -11.14
N ASP A 73 18.80 -22.30 -11.62
CA ASP A 73 19.81 -21.25 -11.38
C ASP A 73 19.31 -19.87 -11.89
N LEU A 74 18.71 -19.84 -13.09
CA LEU A 74 18.13 -18.63 -13.66
C LEU A 74 16.93 -18.10 -12.85
N LEU A 75 16.04 -19.00 -12.40
CA LEU A 75 14.90 -18.65 -11.55
C LEU A 75 15.39 -17.98 -10.27
N VAL A 76 16.38 -18.58 -9.60
CA VAL A 76 16.96 -18.08 -8.35
C VAL A 76 17.60 -16.70 -8.58
N PHE A 77 18.32 -16.52 -9.69
CA PHE A 77 18.88 -15.23 -10.08
C PHE A 77 17.78 -14.16 -10.23
N VAL A 78 16.71 -14.44 -10.98
CA VAL A 78 15.61 -13.49 -11.20
C VAL A 78 14.89 -13.16 -9.89
N LEU A 79 14.63 -14.15 -9.04
CA LEU A 79 14.00 -13.94 -7.74
C LEU A 79 14.85 -13.05 -6.84
N LYS A 80 16.18 -13.21 -6.87
CA LYS A 80 17.11 -12.38 -6.10
C LYS A 80 17.13 -10.95 -6.63
N GLU A 81 17.28 -10.75 -7.93
CA GLU A 81 17.30 -9.43 -8.58
C GLU A 81 15.98 -8.67 -8.41
N ARG A 82 14.87 -9.39 -8.27
CA ARG A 82 13.53 -8.83 -8.10
C ARG A 82 12.94 -9.10 -6.72
N GLN A 83 13.78 -9.30 -5.70
CA GLN A 83 13.33 -9.70 -4.36
C GLN A 83 12.30 -8.75 -3.72
N PHE A 84 12.32 -7.46 -4.06
CA PHE A 84 11.39 -6.46 -3.52
C PHE A 84 9.99 -6.52 -4.16
N ALA A 85 9.84 -7.24 -5.27
CA ALA A 85 8.55 -7.54 -5.87
C ALA A 85 7.83 -8.69 -5.13
N LEU A 86 8.56 -9.48 -4.33
CA LEU A 86 8.01 -10.56 -3.53
C LEU A 86 7.61 -10.05 -2.14
N ALA A 87 6.48 -10.54 -1.65
CA ALA A 87 6.00 -10.29 -0.30
C ALA A 87 5.68 -11.63 0.37
N PHE A 88 6.40 -11.95 1.44
CA PHE A 88 6.18 -13.15 2.25
C PHE A 88 5.34 -12.85 3.49
N THR A 89 5.35 -11.59 3.94
CA THR A 89 4.51 -11.10 5.04
C THR A 89 3.68 -9.90 4.58
N ASP A 90 2.59 -9.60 5.29
CA ASP A 90 1.73 -8.45 4.94
C ASP A 90 2.48 -7.11 5.01
N ALA A 91 3.48 -7.00 5.90
CA ALA A 91 4.34 -5.81 6.02
C ALA A 91 5.24 -5.59 4.78
N GLU A 92 5.52 -6.65 4.01
CA GLU A 92 6.34 -6.58 2.80
C GLU A 92 5.52 -6.28 1.54
N ARG A 93 4.18 -6.29 1.66
CA ARG A 93 3.26 -6.04 0.55
C ARG A 93 3.47 -4.62 0.00
N GLY A 94 3.67 -4.53 -1.31
CA GLY A 94 3.77 -3.24 -1.99
C GLY A 94 2.44 -2.46 -1.93
N THR A 95 2.54 -1.14 -1.81
CA THR A 95 1.43 -0.21 -1.99
C THR A 95 1.62 0.58 -3.27
N PHE A 96 0.52 1.06 -3.86
CA PHE A 96 0.62 1.96 -5.00
C PHE A 96 1.31 3.25 -4.60
N SER A 97 2.20 3.75 -5.47
CA SER A 97 2.86 5.02 -5.25
C SER A 97 1.88 6.17 -5.54
N PRO A 98 1.73 7.14 -4.61
CA PRO A 98 0.89 8.33 -4.83
C PRO A 98 1.28 9.14 -6.06
N ARG A 99 2.53 8.98 -6.54
CA ARG A 99 3.02 9.60 -7.78
C ARG A 99 2.26 9.12 -9.02
N TYR A 100 1.92 7.84 -9.07
CA TYR A 100 1.25 7.23 -10.23
C TYR A 100 -0.24 7.02 -10.00
N PHE A 101 -0.62 6.76 -8.76
CA PHE A 101 -1.98 6.51 -8.31
C PHE A 101 -2.30 7.52 -7.20
N PRO A 102 -2.83 8.71 -7.54
CA PRO A 102 -3.16 9.70 -6.53
C PRO A 102 -4.22 9.17 -5.55
N ASP A 103 -4.13 9.60 -4.29
CA ASP A 103 -5.00 9.15 -3.22
C ASP A 103 -6.45 9.56 -3.45
N TYR A 104 -7.38 8.67 -3.07
CA TYR A 104 -8.81 8.97 -3.12
C TYR A 104 -9.21 9.93 -2.00
N ALA A 105 -9.86 11.04 -2.36
CA ALA A 105 -10.41 11.98 -1.40
C ALA A 105 -11.83 11.56 -0.99
N ILE A 106 -11.97 11.09 0.25
CA ILE A 106 -13.29 10.76 0.82
C ILE A 106 -14.09 12.06 0.97
N PRO A 107 -15.30 12.16 0.38
CA PRO A 107 -16.13 13.35 0.54
C PRO A 107 -16.62 13.46 1.99
N THR A 108 -16.54 14.67 2.54
CA THR A 108 -16.93 14.99 3.92
C THR A 108 -17.91 16.15 3.95
N ILE A 109 -18.86 16.13 4.88
CA ILE A 109 -19.71 17.29 5.17
C ILE A 109 -19.09 18.10 6.30
N GLU A 110 -19.15 19.43 6.18
CA GLU A 110 -18.79 20.34 7.25
C GLU A 110 -19.69 20.08 8.47
N HIS A 111 -19.06 19.84 9.62
CA HIS A 111 -19.79 19.56 10.83
C HIS A 111 -20.23 20.87 11.49
N VAL A 112 -21.53 21.13 11.49
CA VAL A 112 -22.10 22.23 12.27
C VAL A 112 -22.22 21.75 13.73
N PRO A 113 -21.48 22.34 14.69
CA PRO A 113 -21.65 21.98 16.10
C PRO A 113 -23.08 22.33 16.53
N TRP A 114 -23.72 21.43 17.27
CA TRP A 114 -25.02 21.71 17.85
C TRP A 114 -24.89 22.86 18.85
N GLN A 115 -25.39 24.04 18.49
CA GLN A 115 -25.51 25.16 19.41
C GLN A 115 -26.88 25.06 20.09
N LEU A 116 -26.89 24.79 21.40
CA LEU A 116 -28.09 25.06 22.19
C LEU A 116 -28.23 26.59 22.25
N PRO A 117 -29.40 27.17 21.93
CA PRO A 117 -29.64 28.56 22.28
C PRO A 117 -29.45 28.70 23.79
N PRO A 118 -28.82 29.79 24.27
CA PRO A 118 -28.69 30.02 25.71
C PRO A 118 -30.07 29.95 26.34
N ASN A 119 -30.17 29.27 27.48
CA ASN A 119 -31.42 29.25 28.26
C ASN A 119 -31.81 30.70 28.51
N ARG A 120 -33.06 31.05 28.20
CA ARG A 120 -33.56 32.39 28.52
C ARG A 120 -33.44 32.60 30.03
N VAL A 121 -32.85 33.71 30.42
CA VAL A 121 -32.85 34.13 31.82
C VAL A 121 -34.31 34.30 32.24
N PRO A 122 -34.75 33.71 33.36
CA PRO A 122 -36.08 33.97 33.88
C PRO A 122 -36.24 35.47 34.17
N ARG A 123 -37.33 36.09 33.72
CA ARG A 123 -37.59 37.54 33.90
C ARG A 123 -37.40 38.04 35.33
N ALA A 124 -37.64 37.20 36.33
CA ALA A 124 -37.50 37.55 37.74
C ALA A 124 -36.05 37.85 38.18
N ILE A 125 -35.06 37.50 37.36
CA ILE A 125 -33.63 37.60 37.68
C ILE A 125 -32.87 38.39 36.59
N GLU A 126 -33.58 39.05 35.67
CA GLU A 126 -32.93 39.84 34.61
C GLU A 126 -32.21 41.08 35.16
N ASP A 127 -32.69 41.66 36.26
CA ASP A 127 -32.11 42.86 36.89
C ASP A 127 -30.90 42.55 37.82
N ASP A 128 -30.69 41.28 38.20
CA ASP A 128 -29.67 40.84 39.18
C ASP A 128 -28.41 40.22 38.53
N VAL A 129 -28.35 40.15 37.20
CA VAL A 129 -27.24 39.53 36.42
C VAL A 129 -26.36 40.57 35.73
#